data_AF-A0A9X8VIQ7-F1
#
_entry.id   AF-A0A9X8VIQ7-F1
#
_cell.length_a   1.000
_cell.length_b   1.000
_cell.length_c   1.000
_cell.angle_alpha   90.00
_cell.angle_beta   90.00
_cell.angle_gamma   90.00
#
_symmetry.space_group_name_H-M   'P 1'
#
loop_
_entity.id
_entity.type
_entity.pdbx_description
1 polymer ?
#
loop_
_entity_poly.entity_id
_entity_poly.type
_entity_poly.pdbx_seq_one_letter_code
_entity_poly.pdbx_strand_id
1 'polypeptide(L)'
;AVDISSEVLAVTERNIQAHGVEHQVIPIRSDLFRDVPAIQYDLIVTNPPYVDAEDMSDLPQEFRFEPELGLAAGSDGLKLVRRILACAPDYLTDDGVLICEVGNSMVHLMEQYPDIPFTWLEFENGGDGVFMLTKQQLVDCKEHFSLYRS
;
A
#
# COMPACT_ATOMS: atom_id res chain seq x y z
N ALA A 1 1.30 12.52 -1.93
CA ALA A 1 1.53 11.59 -0.81
C ALA A 1 0.26 11.53 0.02
N VAL A 2 -0.14 10.35 0.50
CA VAL A 2 -1.41 10.15 1.23
C VAL A 2 -1.14 9.47 2.56
N ASP A 3 -1.71 9.99 3.65
CA ASP A 3 -1.66 9.35 4.97
C ASP A 3 -2.89 9.71 5.82
N ILE A 4 -3.29 8.86 6.76
CA ILE A 4 -4.41 9.12 7.68
C ILE A 4 -3.98 10.03 8.86
N SER A 5 -2.70 9.98 9.22
CA SER A 5 -2.09 10.68 10.36
C SER A 5 -1.68 12.09 9.99
N SER A 6 -2.27 13.07 10.68
CA SER A 6 -1.85 14.47 10.56
C SER A 6 -0.40 14.70 11.02
N GLU A 7 0.11 13.86 11.93
CA GLU A 7 1.49 13.96 12.41
C GLU A 7 2.49 13.50 11.34
N VAL A 8 2.19 12.39 10.65
CA VAL A 8 3.00 11.90 9.52
C VAL A 8 2.99 12.91 8.37
N LEU A 9 1.85 13.52 8.09
CA LEU A 9 1.76 14.57 7.07
C LEU A 9 2.57 15.82 7.44
N ALA A 10 2.61 16.21 8.71
CA ALA A 10 3.46 17.32 9.14
C ALA A 10 4.96 17.02 8.94
N VAL A 11 5.40 15.77 9.15
CA VAL A 11 6.77 15.33 8.82
C VAL A 11 6.98 15.34 7.30
N THR A 12 5.99 14.85 6.55
CA THR A 12 6.01 14.85 5.08
C THR A 12 6.16 16.26 4.52
N GLU A 13 5.40 17.24 5.03
CA GLU A 13 5.51 18.65 4.65
C GLU A 13 6.90 19.23 4.91
N ARG A 14 7.51 18.90 6.06
CA ARG A 14 8.90 19.32 6.34
C ARG A 14 9.89 18.73 5.34
N ASN A 15 9.72 17.46 4.97
CA ASN A 15 10.58 16.81 3.98
C ASN A 15 10.39 17.44 2.59
N ILE A 16 9.15 17.75 2.21
CA ILE A 16 8.84 18.45 0.94
C ILE A 16 9.56 19.80 0.88
N GLN A 17 9.52 20.58 1.96
CA GLN A 17 10.23 21.87 2.05
C GLN A 17 11.75 21.69 2.05
N ALA A 18 12.27 20.73 2.81
CA ALA A 18 13.70 20.47 2.90
C ALA A 18 14.32 20.05 1.55
N HIS A 19 13.55 19.38 0.70
CA HIS A 19 13.96 18.94 -0.63
C HIS A 19 13.57 19.88 -1.77
N GLY A 20 12.85 20.98 -1.50
CA GLY A 20 12.46 21.97 -2.51
C GLY A 20 11.49 21.43 -3.58
N VAL A 21 10.58 20.53 -3.19
CA VAL A 21 9.63 19.86 -4.09
C VAL A 21 8.17 20.26 -3.84
N GLU A 22 7.94 21.45 -3.28
CA GLU A 22 6.63 21.97 -2.89
C GLU A 22 5.62 22.03 -4.05
N HIS A 23 6.11 22.19 -5.28
CA HIS A 23 5.26 22.23 -6.48
C HIS A 23 5.03 20.85 -7.12
N GLN A 24 5.68 19.81 -6.62
CA GLN A 24 5.63 18.45 -7.19
C GLN A 24 4.91 17.46 -6.27
N VAL A 25 4.98 17.68 -4.94
CA VAL A 25 4.40 16.76 -3.95
C VAL A 25 3.29 17.46 -3.18
N ILE A 26 2.07 16.94 -3.32
CA ILE A 26 0.90 17.40 -2.57
C ILE A 26 0.58 16.35 -1.50
N PRO A 27 0.72 16.67 -0.20
CA PRO A 27 0.28 15.81 0.89
C PRO A 27 -1.26 15.89 1.02
N ILE A 28 -1.91 14.74 1.17
CA ILE A 28 -3.37 14.62 1.32
C ILE A 28 -3.65 13.75 2.54
N ARG A 29 -4.49 14.25 3.45
CA ARG A 29 -5.01 13.45 4.55
C ARG A 29 -6.17 12.59 4.08
N SER A 30 -6.00 11.27 4.08
CA SER A 30 -7.02 10.33 3.64
C SER A 30 -6.79 8.94 4.25
N ASP A 31 -7.87 8.21 4.51
CA ASP A 31 -7.82 6.76 4.71
C ASP A 31 -7.78 6.07 3.34
N LEU A 32 -6.59 5.63 2.93
CA LEU A 32 -6.33 5.13 1.59
C LEU A 32 -6.89 6.09 0.53
N PHE A 33 -7.81 5.61 -0.31
CA PHE A 33 -8.39 6.36 -1.43
C PHE A 33 -9.56 7.27 -1.05
N ARG A 34 -10.08 7.20 0.18
CA ARG A 34 -11.37 7.80 0.57
C ARG A 34 -11.52 9.29 0.24
N ASP A 35 -10.51 10.08 0.55
CA ASP A 35 -10.50 11.54 0.36
C ASP A 35 -9.55 11.95 -0.78
N VAL A 36 -9.06 10.98 -1.57
CA VAL A 36 -8.22 11.23 -2.74
C VAL A 36 -9.12 11.67 -3.90
N PRO A 37 -8.82 12.83 -4.55
CA PRO A 37 -9.57 13.28 -5.71
C PRO A 37 -9.62 12.21 -6.80
N ALA A 38 -10.74 12.12 -7.52
CA ALA A 38 -10.92 11.19 -8.64
C ALA A 38 -10.12 11.62 -9.89
N ILE A 39 -8.80 11.65 -9.76
CA ILE A 39 -7.83 11.83 -10.83
C ILE A 39 -7.07 10.52 -11.01
N GLN A 40 -6.59 10.28 -12.23
CA GLN A 40 -5.84 9.08 -12.56
C GLN A 40 -4.34 9.32 -12.46
N TYR A 41 -3.61 8.28 -12.06
CA TYR A 41 -2.17 8.26 -11.89
C TYR A 41 -1.56 7.18 -12.80
N ASP A 42 -0.39 7.45 -13.36
CA ASP A 42 0.37 6.44 -14.12
C ASP A 42 1.06 5.42 -13.19
N LEU A 43 1.32 5.82 -11.95
CA LEU A 43 1.99 4.99 -10.96
C LEU A 43 1.38 5.23 -9.57
N ILE A 44 1.00 4.15 -8.91
CA ILE A 44 0.71 4.13 -7.48
C ILE A 44 1.79 3.28 -6.81
N VAL A 45 2.48 3.87 -5.82
CA VAL A 45 3.44 3.17 -4.97
C VAL A 45 2.90 3.20 -3.54
N THR A 46 2.92 2.06 -2.87
CA THR A 46 2.45 1.96 -1.49
C THR A 46 3.22 0.92 -0.69
N ASN A 47 3.50 1.25 0.56
CA ASN A 47 4.00 0.34 1.58
C ASN A 47 2.98 0.40 2.75
N PRO A 48 1.82 -0.27 2.63
CA PRO A 48 0.84 -0.32 3.70
C PRO A 48 1.39 -1.14 4.86
N PRO A 49 1.00 -0.86 6.12
CA PRO A 49 1.37 -1.73 7.22
C PRO A 49 0.83 -3.15 6.97
N TYR A 50 1.75 -4.10 6.91
CA TYR A 50 1.50 -5.50 6.56
C TYR A 50 1.74 -6.47 7.73
N VAL A 51 2.06 -5.99 8.94
CA VAL A 51 2.46 -6.86 10.05
C VAL A 51 1.27 -7.62 10.63
N ASP A 52 1.41 -8.94 10.72
CA ASP A 52 0.48 -9.82 11.42
C ASP A 52 0.47 -9.54 12.93
N ALA A 53 -0.71 -9.66 13.55
CA ALA A 53 -0.86 -9.44 14.99
C ALA A 53 0.02 -10.38 15.84
N GLU A 54 0.39 -11.55 15.32
CA GLU A 54 1.30 -12.51 15.97
C GLU A 54 2.76 -12.08 15.83
N ASP A 55 3.21 -11.62 14.65
CA ASP A 55 4.58 -11.12 14.42
C ASP A 55 4.87 -9.80 15.16
N MET A 56 3.85 -8.98 15.44
CA MET A 56 3.99 -7.79 16.27
C MET A 56 4.49 -8.10 17.70
N SER A 57 4.25 -9.33 18.19
CA SER A 57 4.69 -9.72 19.53
C SER A 57 6.19 -10.04 19.61
N ASP A 58 6.78 -10.49 18.50
CA ASP A 58 8.19 -10.88 18.37
C ASP A 58 9.10 -9.77 17.80
N LEU A 59 8.53 -8.64 17.36
CA LEU A 59 9.32 -7.51 16.88
C LEU A 59 10.16 -6.86 18.01
N PRO A 60 11.40 -6.43 17.70
CA PRO A 60 12.25 -5.66 18.61
C PRO A 60 11.49 -4.45 19.19
N GLN A 61 11.80 -4.07 20.43
CA GLN A 61 11.12 -2.97 21.15
C GLN A 61 11.05 -1.65 20.36
N GLU A 62 11.97 -1.44 19.42
CA GLU A 62 12.06 -0.26 18.56
C GLU A 62 10.89 -0.13 17.56
N PHE A 63 10.25 -1.25 17.15
CA PHE A 63 9.06 -1.25 16.30
C PHE A 63 7.75 -1.06 17.08
N ARG A 64 7.80 -1.08 18.42
CA ARG A 64 6.63 -0.82 19.28
C ARG A 64 6.29 0.67 19.43
N PHE A 65 7.07 1.55 18.82
CA PHE A 65 6.88 3.01 18.87
C PHE A 65 6.08 3.56 17.69
N GLU A 66 5.74 2.76 16.69
CA GLU A 66 4.82 3.19 15.64
C GLU A 66 3.38 3.24 16.18
N PRO A 67 2.63 4.31 15.89
CA PRO A 67 1.28 4.47 16.41
C PRO A 67 0.42 3.28 15.98
N GLU A 68 -0.45 2.82 16.91
CA GLU A 68 -1.33 1.64 16.82
C GLU A 68 -2.20 1.51 15.54
N LEU A 69 -2.13 2.48 14.63
CA LEU A 69 -2.68 2.42 13.26
C LEU A 69 -2.10 1.27 12.41
N GLY A 70 -0.89 0.78 12.72
CA GLY A 70 -0.31 -0.41 12.07
C GLY A 70 -0.97 -1.75 12.43
N LEU A 71 -1.73 -1.82 13.54
CA LEU A 71 -2.31 -3.06 14.08
C LEU A 71 -3.66 -3.48 13.47
N ALA A 72 -4.15 -2.78 12.45
CA ALA A 72 -5.46 -3.06 11.86
C ALA A 72 -5.43 -4.04 10.67
N ALA A 73 -4.30 -4.68 10.37
CA ALA A 73 -4.08 -5.45 9.13
C ALA A 73 -4.81 -6.81 9.05
N GLY A 74 -5.50 -7.24 10.12
CA GLY A 74 -6.16 -8.55 10.20
C GLY A 74 -5.20 -9.63 10.69
N SER A 75 -5.65 -10.90 10.70
CA SER A 75 -4.83 -12.04 11.12
C SER A 75 -3.83 -12.51 10.06
N ASP A 76 -3.86 -11.92 8.86
CA ASP A 76 -2.98 -12.26 7.73
C ASP A 76 -2.22 -11.05 7.14
N GLY A 77 -2.35 -9.87 7.76
CA GLY A 77 -1.67 -8.65 7.32
C GLY A 77 -2.26 -8.02 6.05
N LEU A 78 -3.27 -8.65 5.43
CA LEU A 78 -3.70 -8.32 4.07
C LEU A 78 -4.91 -7.38 4.01
N LYS A 79 -5.48 -6.93 5.15
CA LYS A 79 -6.71 -6.10 5.13
C LYS A 79 -6.54 -4.83 4.28
N LEU A 80 -5.46 -4.09 4.47
CA LEU A 80 -5.22 -2.86 3.70
C LEU A 80 -4.83 -3.17 2.27
N VAL A 81 -4.00 -4.20 2.06
CA VAL A 81 -3.60 -4.67 0.72
C VAL A 81 -4.84 -5.00 -0.12
N ARG A 82 -5.84 -5.70 0.45
CA ARG A 82 -7.09 -6.02 -0.25
C ARG A 82 -7.93 -4.80 -0.60
N ARG A 83 -8.01 -3.78 0.28
CA ARG A 83 -8.65 -2.50 -0.04
C ARG A 83 -7.90 -1.76 -1.16
N ILE A 84 -6.57 -1.81 -1.14
CA ILE A 84 -5.74 -1.20 -2.18
C ILE A 84 -5.98 -1.89 -3.52
N LEU A 85 -5.91 -3.22 -3.58
CA LEU A 85 -6.16 -4.00 -4.79
C LEU A 85 -7.59 -3.77 -5.33
N ALA A 86 -8.57 -3.56 -4.44
CA ALA A 86 -9.95 -3.27 -4.83
C ALA A 86 -10.14 -1.88 -5.46
N CYS A 87 -9.41 -0.86 -4.95
CA CYS A 87 -9.66 0.55 -5.29
C CYS A 87 -8.66 1.12 -6.30
N ALA A 88 -7.42 0.64 -6.34
CA ALA A 88 -6.37 1.15 -7.22
C ALA A 88 -6.78 1.27 -8.71
N PRO A 89 -7.56 0.34 -9.30
CA PRO A 89 -8.00 0.46 -10.70
C PRO A 89 -8.76 1.73 -11.04
N ASP A 90 -9.50 2.29 -10.09
CA ASP A 90 -10.29 3.51 -10.29
C ASP A 90 -9.39 4.75 -10.41
N TYR A 91 -8.17 4.67 -9.87
CA TYR A 91 -7.21 5.75 -9.76
C TYR A 91 -6.01 5.57 -10.70
N LEU A 92 -5.94 4.50 -11.49
CA LEU A 92 -4.88 4.30 -12.46
C LEU A 92 -5.31 4.72 -13.88
N THR A 93 -4.37 5.25 -14.65
CA THR A 93 -4.51 5.37 -16.11
C THR A 93 -4.52 3.98 -16.76
N ASP A 94 -4.93 3.87 -18.03
CA ASP A 94 -5.05 2.57 -18.70
C ASP A 94 -3.73 1.79 -18.77
N ASP A 95 -2.60 2.50 -18.91
CA ASP A 95 -1.24 1.94 -18.87
C ASP A 95 -0.61 2.01 -17.46
N GLY A 96 -1.39 2.37 -16.44
CA GLY A 96 -0.91 2.61 -15.10
C GLY A 96 -0.55 1.32 -14.34
N VAL A 97 0.37 1.46 -13.38
CA VAL A 97 0.87 0.35 -12.56
C VAL A 97 0.74 0.62 -11.06
N LEU A 98 0.43 -0.43 -10.32
CA LEU A 98 0.51 -0.50 -8.86
C LEU A 98 1.79 -1.23 -8.47
N ILE A 99 2.58 -0.63 -7.59
CA ILE A 99 3.68 -1.27 -6.87
C ILE A 99 3.34 -1.26 -5.38
N CYS A 100 3.31 -2.44 -4.77
CA CYS A 100 2.90 -2.61 -3.37
C CYS A 100 3.90 -3.50 -2.63
N GLU A 101 4.37 -3.02 -1.49
CA GLU A 101 5.18 -3.79 -0.54
C GLU A 101 4.27 -4.51 0.46
N VAL A 102 4.53 -5.80 0.69
CA VAL A 102 3.79 -6.65 1.63
C VAL A 102 4.71 -7.48 2.53
N GLY A 103 6.03 -7.38 2.37
CA GLY A 103 7.02 -8.12 3.17
C GLY A 103 6.68 -9.61 3.29
N ASN A 104 6.68 -10.11 4.53
CA ASN A 104 6.41 -11.53 4.84
C ASN A 104 4.98 -11.99 4.45
N SER A 105 4.01 -11.06 4.35
CA SER A 105 2.65 -11.38 3.91
C SER A 105 2.58 -11.77 2.44
N MET A 106 3.69 -11.68 1.69
CA MET A 106 3.86 -12.30 0.37
C MET A 106 3.39 -13.76 0.35
N VAL A 107 3.77 -14.56 1.36
CA VAL A 107 3.40 -15.99 1.43
C VAL A 107 1.88 -16.15 1.49
N HIS A 108 1.22 -15.41 2.39
CA HIS A 108 -0.23 -15.41 2.51
C HIS A 108 -0.93 -14.93 1.22
N LEU A 109 -0.36 -13.92 0.55
CA LEU A 109 -0.91 -13.40 -0.71
C LEU A 109 -0.85 -14.45 -1.82
N MET A 110 0.28 -15.15 -1.96
CA MET A 110 0.47 -16.20 -2.95
C MET A 110 -0.41 -17.42 -2.68
N GLU A 111 -0.59 -17.80 -1.40
CA GLU A 111 -1.44 -18.92 -1.01
C GLU A 111 -2.94 -18.63 -1.21
N GLN A 112 -3.40 -17.43 -0.84
CA GLN A 112 -4.82 -17.04 -0.95
C GLN A 112 -5.23 -16.70 -2.38
N TYR A 113 -4.31 -16.18 -3.20
CA TYR A 113 -4.59 -15.69 -4.54
C TYR A 113 -3.62 -16.26 -5.60
N PRO A 114 -3.56 -17.59 -5.77
CA PRO A 114 -2.59 -18.25 -6.66
C PRO A 114 -2.80 -17.91 -8.14
N ASP A 115 -4.01 -17.51 -8.53
CA ASP A 115 -4.37 -17.20 -9.91
C ASP A 115 -4.09 -15.73 -10.30
N ILE A 116 -3.70 -14.88 -9.35
CA ILE A 116 -3.38 -13.48 -9.63
C ILE A 116 -1.92 -13.38 -10.12
N PRO A 117 -1.66 -12.73 -11.27
CA PRO A 117 -0.34 -12.67 -11.86
C PRO A 117 0.56 -11.61 -11.19
N PHE A 118 0.84 -11.76 -9.89
CA PHE A 118 1.75 -10.89 -9.16
C PHE A 118 3.16 -10.96 -9.78
N THR A 119 3.65 -9.81 -10.26
CA THR A 119 5.06 -9.70 -10.67
C THR A 119 5.88 -9.32 -9.44
N TRP A 120 6.51 -10.30 -8.80
CA TRP A 120 7.40 -10.05 -7.67
C TRP A 120 8.69 -9.40 -8.15
N LEU A 121 9.02 -8.23 -7.61
CA LEU A 121 10.20 -7.45 -7.99
C LEU A 121 11.40 -7.89 -7.14
N GLU A 122 12.54 -8.08 -7.80
CA GLU A 122 13.83 -8.35 -7.15
C GLU A 122 14.66 -7.08 -7.13
N PHE A 123 15.27 -6.76 -5.98
CA PHE A 123 16.14 -5.60 -5.82
C PHE A 123 17.56 -6.01 -5.43
N GLU A 124 18.55 -5.26 -5.92
CA GLU A 124 19.98 -5.56 -5.67
C GLU A 124 20.37 -5.46 -4.18
N ASN A 125 19.63 -4.70 -3.36
CA ASN A 125 19.97 -4.40 -1.95
C ASN A 125 18.83 -4.74 -0.97
N GLY A 126 18.29 -5.96 -1.05
CA GLY A 126 17.13 -6.38 -0.23
C GLY A 126 15.83 -5.69 -0.65
N GLY A 127 14.71 -6.07 -0.05
CA GLY A 127 13.36 -5.60 -0.45
C GLY A 127 12.48 -6.71 -0.99
N ASP A 128 12.46 -7.86 -0.30
CA ASP A 128 11.56 -8.96 -0.66
C ASP A 128 10.10 -8.60 -0.38
N GLY A 129 9.18 -9.24 -1.08
CA GLY A 129 7.74 -9.03 -0.86
C GLY A 129 7.19 -7.75 -1.49
N VAL A 130 7.81 -7.22 -2.54
CA VAL A 130 7.22 -6.15 -3.37
C VAL A 130 6.68 -6.75 -4.65
N PHE A 131 5.42 -6.48 -4.96
CA PHE A 131 4.81 -6.88 -6.23
C PHE A 131 4.44 -5.68 -7.10
N MET A 132 4.35 -5.94 -8.40
CA MET A 132 3.77 -5.05 -9.41
C MET A 132 2.56 -5.70 -10.08
N LEU A 133 1.50 -4.92 -10.27
CA LEU A 133 0.36 -5.24 -11.13
C LEU A 133 0.01 -4.05 -12.03
N THR A 134 -0.29 -4.33 -13.30
CA THR A 134 -0.89 -3.34 -14.21
C THR A 134 -2.35 -3.09 -13.84
N LYS A 135 -2.90 -1.94 -14.25
CA LYS A 135 -4.35 -1.68 -14.13
C LYS A 135 -5.18 -2.80 -14.77
N GLN A 136 -4.79 -3.28 -15.96
CA GLN A 136 -5.52 -4.34 -16.64
C GLN A 136 -5.57 -5.62 -15.79
N GLN A 137 -4.44 -6.05 -15.21
CA GLN A 137 -4.40 -7.22 -14.33
C GLN A 137 -5.29 -7.04 -13.09
N LEU A 138 -5.29 -5.83 -12.49
CA LEU A 138 -6.17 -5.54 -11.36
C LEU A 138 -7.66 -5.57 -11.75
N VAL A 139 -8.01 -5.11 -12.95
CA VAL A 139 -9.37 -5.20 -13.49
C VAL A 139 -9.78 -6.64 -13.75
N ASP A 140 -8.88 -7.46 -14.29
CA ASP A 140 -9.13 -8.86 -14.59
C ASP A 140 -9.39 -9.68 -13.32
N CYS A 141 -8.73 -9.34 -12.20
CA CYS A 141 -8.93 -10.00 -10.91
C CYS A 141 -9.87 -9.27 -9.94
N LYS A 142 -10.59 -8.22 -10.39
CA LYS A 142 -11.41 -7.35 -9.52
C LYS A 142 -12.44 -8.10 -8.65
N GLU A 143 -12.95 -9.23 -9.14
CA GLU A 143 -13.99 -10.00 -8.45
C GLU A 143 -13.47 -10.56 -7.11
N HIS A 144 -12.18 -10.89 -7.03
CA HIS A 144 -11.52 -11.35 -5.79
C HIS A 144 -11.56 -10.28 -4.69
N PHE A 145 -11.61 -9.01 -5.06
CA PHE A 145 -11.49 -7.88 -4.13
C PHE A 145 -12.76 -7.02 -4.00
N SER A 146 -13.84 -7.39 -4.67
CA SER A 146 -15.10 -6.63 -4.70
C SER A 146 -15.66 -6.31 -3.31
N LEU A 147 -15.50 -7.24 -2.35
CA LEU A 147 -15.96 -7.10 -0.97
C LEU A 147 -15.17 -6.08 -0.14
N TYR A 148 -13.99 -5.65 -0.60
CA TYR A 148 -13.09 -4.76 0.17
C TYR A 148 -13.15 -3.30 -0.29
N ARG A 149 -14.17 -2.91 -1.07
CA ARG A 149 -14.36 -1.52 -1.53
C ARG A 149 -14.95 -0.58 -0.47
N SER A 150 -15.37 -1.09 0.68
CA SER A 150 -15.98 -0.34 1.78
C SER A 150 -14.98 0.20 2.79
#